data_AF-A0A927P495-F1
#
_entry.id   AF-A0A927P495-F1
#
_cell.length_a   1.000
_cell.length_b   1.000
_cell.length_c   1.000
_cell.angle_alpha   90.00
_cell.angle_beta   90.00
_cell.angle_gamma   90.00
#
_symmetry.space_group_name_H-M   'P 1'
#
loop_
_entity.id
_entity.type
_entity.pdbx_description
1 polymer ?
#
loop_
_entity_poly.entity_id
_entity_poly.type
_entity_poly.pdbx_seq_one_letter_code
_entity_poly.pdbx_strand_id
1 'polypeptide(L)'
;MRMRRKAWTEPELASCPYFIEKPSERKGKWPTLFEKKQPVYLEIGCGKGVATVKLAHENPDVNLIAIDEVRTVIAVSIRNCQKEYGDQAPNNILFSAVDAMTIYDTFSKEDGIERIYINFCNPWDEKAKHHKRRLTHNRQLMQYRDFLKPGGEIWFKTDNDALFTASKRYFRECGFDITYMTDDLHASGFQPNYVSEHEALYTSRGMRIHFLIAKMAPLPDASSNTNEYGGNTDMSNFFETNKECLDHFTRVSCDVGARADYVQGGGGNTSAKLADGMMAIKASGYCLKDIRPDTAYAVLNYENLRAFYNGSEPADFEDVEKAGSEEAKKNTQQIEGLAALRPSVEAGFHSILDTYVAHSHSVYANLCACCEELKDIAAKALADADYTWGWVEYTDPGARLTFSIRDELKRVEK
;
A
#
# COMPACT_ATOMS: atom_id res chain seq x y z
N MET A 1 23.56 -5.92 -5.72
CA MET A 1 24.44 -7.11 -5.66
C MET A 1 24.25 -7.76 -4.29
N ARG A 2 23.70 -8.99 -4.20
CA ARG A 2 23.43 -9.65 -2.92
C ARG A 2 24.73 -10.14 -2.28
N MET A 3 25.06 -9.66 -1.08
CA MET A 3 26.31 -10.04 -0.39
C MET A 3 26.24 -11.51 0.04
N ARG A 4 27.25 -12.31 -0.34
CA ARG A 4 27.34 -13.74 0.07
C ARG A 4 27.76 -13.85 1.53
N ARG A 5 27.22 -14.84 2.25
CA ARG A 5 27.59 -15.17 3.63
C ARG A 5 29.11 -15.36 3.74
N LYS A 6 29.74 -14.72 4.73
CA LYS A 6 31.18 -14.81 4.99
C LYS A 6 31.42 -15.52 6.32
N ALA A 7 32.48 -16.32 6.39
CA ALA A 7 32.82 -17.10 7.60
C ALA A 7 33.09 -16.20 8.82
N TRP A 8 33.58 -14.97 8.61
CA TRP A 8 33.85 -14.00 9.67
C TRP A 8 32.60 -13.30 10.24
N THR A 9 31.41 -13.48 9.64
CA THR A 9 30.21 -12.75 10.04
C THR A 9 29.76 -13.09 11.47
N GLU A 10 29.58 -14.37 11.81
CA GLU A 10 29.02 -14.74 13.12
C GLU A 10 29.93 -14.39 14.30
N PRO A 11 31.26 -14.63 14.24
CA PRO A 11 32.15 -14.23 15.32
C PRO A 11 32.12 -12.72 15.60
N GLU A 12 32.02 -11.92 14.54
CA GLU A 12 31.98 -10.46 14.64
C GLU A 12 30.67 -9.97 15.28
N LEU A 13 29.53 -10.49 14.82
CA LEU A 13 28.23 -10.20 15.41
C LEU A 13 28.17 -10.61 16.88
N ALA A 14 28.65 -11.80 17.22
CA ALA A 14 28.64 -12.31 18.60
C ALA A 14 29.54 -11.49 19.55
N SER A 15 30.59 -10.85 19.03
CA SER A 15 31.50 -10.01 19.82
C SER A 15 31.01 -8.58 20.04
N CYS A 16 29.96 -8.15 19.32
CA CYS A 16 29.52 -6.77 19.28
C CYS A 16 28.44 -6.50 20.36
N PRO A 17 28.71 -5.65 21.37
CA PRO A 17 27.77 -5.43 22.49
C PRO A 17 26.50 -4.67 22.08
N TYR A 18 26.56 -3.89 21.00
CA TYR A 18 25.44 -3.15 20.43
C TYR A 18 24.79 -3.90 19.23
N PHE A 19 25.03 -5.21 19.11
CA PHE A 19 24.29 -6.08 18.20
C PHE A 19 23.28 -6.93 18.98
N ILE A 20 22.01 -6.86 18.57
CA ILE A 20 20.91 -7.58 19.20
C ILE A 20 20.59 -8.84 18.38
N GLU A 21 21.07 -9.99 18.87
CA GLU A 21 20.91 -11.29 18.21
C GLU A 21 19.44 -11.76 18.13
N LYS A 22 18.64 -11.46 19.15
CA LYS A 22 17.26 -11.92 19.29
C LYS A 22 16.27 -10.74 19.34
N PRO A 23 15.99 -10.10 18.20
CA PRO A 23 15.16 -8.90 18.15
C PRO A 23 13.72 -9.11 18.68
N SER A 24 13.11 -10.26 18.41
CA SER A 24 11.74 -10.56 18.86
C SER A 24 11.60 -10.65 20.38
N GLU A 25 12.65 -11.05 21.11
CA GLU A 25 12.67 -11.05 22.59
C GLU A 25 12.74 -9.62 23.17
N ARG A 26 13.00 -8.61 22.33
CA ARG A 26 13.14 -7.19 22.70
C ARG A 26 11.92 -6.34 22.33
N LYS A 27 10.89 -6.91 21.71
CA LYS A 27 9.64 -6.22 21.38
C LYS A 27 9.06 -5.49 22.61
N GLY A 28 8.84 -4.18 22.48
CA GLY A 28 8.36 -3.30 23.54
C GLY A 28 9.40 -2.92 24.61
N LYS A 29 10.66 -3.30 24.42
CA LYS A 29 11.77 -3.09 25.37
C LYS A 29 13.01 -2.47 24.72
N TRP A 30 12.98 -2.16 23.43
CA TRP A 30 14.14 -1.59 22.74
C TRP A 30 14.72 -0.34 23.41
N PRO A 31 13.92 0.63 23.90
CA PRO A 31 14.45 1.81 24.57
C PRO A 31 15.25 1.50 25.84
N THR A 32 15.00 0.36 26.49
CA THR A 32 15.68 -0.05 27.73
C THR A 32 17.09 -0.57 27.50
N LEU A 33 17.46 -0.83 26.24
CA LEU A 33 18.78 -1.31 25.86
C LEU A 33 19.79 -0.17 25.71
N PHE A 34 19.33 1.08 25.63
CA PHE A 34 20.17 2.26 25.58
C PHE A 34 20.49 2.76 26.99
N GLU A 35 21.67 3.37 27.17
CA GLU A 35 22.10 3.93 28.45
C GLU A 35 21.23 5.12 28.88
N LYS A 36 20.76 5.91 27.91
CA LYS A 36 19.98 7.12 28.12
C LYS A 36 18.60 6.98 27.51
N LYS A 37 17.59 7.53 28.20
CA LYS A 37 16.25 7.68 27.67
C LYS A 37 16.19 8.90 26.75
N GLN A 38 16.17 8.65 25.45
CA GLN A 38 16.20 9.65 24.38
C GLN A 38 15.17 9.27 23.29
N PRO A 39 14.82 10.18 22.36
CA PRO A 39 14.03 9.84 21.17
C PRO A 39 14.61 8.64 20.44
N VAL A 40 13.75 7.72 19.99
CA VAL A 40 14.18 6.49 19.30
C VAL A 40 13.85 6.59 17.82
N TYR A 41 14.87 6.48 16.99
CA TYR A 41 14.77 6.43 15.54
C TYR A 41 15.09 5.03 15.03
N LEU A 42 14.45 4.63 13.94
CA LEU A 42 14.62 3.33 13.31
C LEU A 42 15.07 3.53 11.86
N GLU A 43 16.08 2.82 11.39
CA GLU A 43 16.37 2.70 9.95
C GLU A 43 16.11 1.28 9.46
N ILE A 44 15.22 1.16 8.48
CA ILE A 44 14.84 -0.11 7.87
C ILE A 44 15.61 -0.30 6.57
N GLY A 45 16.45 -1.34 6.52
CA GLY A 45 17.34 -1.59 5.38
C GLY A 45 18.54 -0.65 5.39
N CYS A 46 19.23 -0.55 6.54
CA CYS A 46 20.37 0.35 6.74
C CYS A 46 21.59 0.03 5.83
N GLY A 47 21.61 -1.13 5.16
CA GLY A 47 22.71 -1.52 4.31
C GLY A 47 24.02 -1.53 5.10
N LYS A 48 25.08 -0.96 4.53
CA LYS A 48 26.37 -0.86 5.22
C LYS A 48 26.40 0.20 6.34
N GLY A 49 25.28 0.81 6.68
CA GLY A 49 25.11 1.71 7.84
C GLY A 49 25.87 3.04 7.77
N VAL A 50 26.48 3.43 6.63
CA VAL A 50 27.32 4.63 6.55
C VAL A 50 26.55 5.91 6.93
N ALA A 51 25.34 6.09 6.39
CA ALA A 51 24.51 7.25 6.71
C ALA A 51 23.96 7.16 8.16
N THR A 52 23.49 5.98 8.56
CA THR A 52 22.92 5.67 9.88
C THR A 52 23.92 5.94 11.01
N VAL A 53 25.14 5.45 10.85
CA VAL A 53 26.24 5.61 11.81
C VAL A 53 26.62 7.08 11.94
N LYS A 54 26.75 7.79 10.82
CA LYS A 54 27.06 9.23 10.83
C LYS A 54 25.94 10.02 11.51
N LEU A 55 24.69 9.66 11.26
CA LEU A 55 23.54 10.25 11.95
C LEU A 55 23.62 10.01 13.46
N ALA A 56 23.90 8.79 13.91
CA ALA A 56 24.03 8.52 15.34
C ALA A 56 25.20 9.30 15.97
N HIS A 57 26.35 9.36 15.29
CA HIS A 57 27.54 10.04 15.78
C HIS A 57 27.35 11.56 15.89
N GLU A 58 26.70 12.20 14.90
CA GLU A 58 26.42 13.64 14.92
C GLU A 58 25.22 14.03 15.80
N ASN A 59 24.44 13.05 16.28
CA ASN A 59 23.25 13.27 17.11
C ASN A 59 23.31 12.40 18.39
N PRO A 60 24.21 12.69 19.35
CA PRO A 60 24.33 11.91 20.59
C PRO A 60 23.09 11.97 21.50
N ASP A 61 22.13 12.84 21.16
CA ASP A 61 20.87 13.02 21.87
C ASP A 61 19.71 12.18 21.33
N VAL A 62 19.95 11.33 20.33
CA VAL A 62 18.96 10.38 19.79
C VAL A 62 19.49 8.96 19.83
N ASN A 63 18.61 8.01 20.14
CA ASN A 63 18.88 6.58 20.09
C ASN A 63 18.47 6.04 18.72
N LEU A 64 19.34 5.29 18.06
CA LEU A 64 19.12 4.77 16.71
C LEU A 64 19.11 3.25 16.71
N ILE A 65 18.11 2.65 16.08
CA ILE A 65 18.03 1.21 15.83
C ILE A 65 18.17 1.01 14.33
N ALA A 66 19.18 0.26 13.91
CA ALA A 66 19.49 0.02 12.51
C ALA A 66 19.28 -1.46 12.17
N ILE A 67 18.37 -1.75 11.23
CA ILE A 67 18.04 -3.12 10.86
C ILE A 67 18.29 -3.40 9.38
N ASP A 68 18.64 -4.65 9.07
CA ASP A 68 18.78 -5.18 7.72
C ASP A 68 18.55 -6.70 7.75
N GLU A 69 18.05 -7.30 6.67
CA GLU A 69 17.79 -8.75 6.63
C GLU A 69 19.11 -9.57 6.57
N VAL A 70 20.19 -8.99 6.04
CA VAL A 70 21.44 -9.71 5.77
C VAL A 70 22.43 -9.52 6.91
N ARG A 71 22.64 -10.56 7.71
CA ARG A 71 23.64 -10.60 8.81
C ARG A 71 25.04 -10.11 8.41
N THR A 72 25.54 -10.51 7.23
CA THR A 72 26.85 -10.05 6.75
C THR A 72 26.88 -8.54 6.46
N VAL A 73 25.75 -7.95 6.06
CA VAL A 73 25.62 -6.50 5.86
C VAL A 73 25.64 -5.78 7.21
N ILE A 74 24.94 -6.29 8.23
CA ILE A 74 25.03 -5.79 9.60
C ILE A 74 26.45 -5.88 10.18
N ALA A 75 27.17 -6.96 9.93
CA ALA A 75 28.56 -7.04 10.38
C ALA A 75 29.45 -5.94 9.74
N VAL A 76 29.18 -5.56 8.49
CA VAL A 76 29.86 -4.43 7.85
C VAL A 76 29.41 -3.08 8.44
N SER A 77 28.13 -2.91 8.77
CA SER A 77 27.66 -1.68 9.44
C SER A 77 28.30 -1.49 10.81
N ILE A 78 28.53 -2.59 11.55
CA ILE A 78 29.27 -2.57 12.82
C ILE A 78 30.72 -2.11 12.61
N ARG A 79 31.43 -2.58 11.58
CA ARG A 79 32.79 -2.09 11.25
C ARG A 79 32.81 -0.61 10.93
N ASN A 80 31.84 -0.15 10.14
CA ASN A 80 31.71 1.27 9.81
C ASN A 80 31.40 2.10 11.06
N CYS A 81 30.58 1.56 11.97
CA CYS A 81 30.30 2.16 13.28
C CYS A 81 31.57 2.32 14.12
N GLN A 82 32.37 1.27 14.24
CA GLN A 82 33.65 1.32 14.97
C GLN A 82 34.62 2.33 14.35
N LYS A 83 34.66 2.39 13.02
CA LYS A 83 35.51 3.34 12.30
C LYS A 83 35.07 4.80 12.54
N GLU A 84 33.78 5.08 12.53
CA GLU A 84 33.26 6.44 12.72
C GLU A 84 33.46 6.94 14.15
N TYR A 85 33.15 6.09 15.16
CA TYR A 85 33.30 6.46 16.56
C TYR A 85 34.76 6.38 17.07
N GLY A 86 35.65 5.71 16.32
CA GLY A 86 37.06 5.57 16.68
C GLY A 86 37.24 4.83 18.00
N ASP A 87 37.91 5.47 18.95
CA ASP A 87 38.15 4.90 20.29
C ASP A 87 36.93 5.00 21.22
N GLN A 88 35.87 5.72 20.82
CA GLN A 88 34.65 5.84 21.61
C GLN A 88 33.72 4.66 21.35
N ALA A 89 33.17 4.08 22.42
CA ALA A 89 32.15 3.06 22.28
C ALA A 89 30.83 3.71 21.83
N PRO A 90 30.17 3.21 20.77
CA PRO A 90 28.83 3.69 20.39
C PRO A 90 27.85 3.37 21.53
N ASN A 91 27.15 4.39 22.04
CA ASN A 91 26.19 4.25 23.14
C ASN A 91 24.74 4.59 22.75
N ASN A 92 24.54 5.12 21.55
CA ASN A 92 23.24 5.58 21.05
C ASN A 92 22.84 4.91 19.72
N ILE A 93 23.47 3.79 19.34
CA ILE A 93 23.09 3.00 18.17
C ILE A 93 23.09 1.50 18.48
N LEU A 94 22.06 0.79 18.02
CA LEU A 94 21.93 -0.66 18.08
C LEU A 94 21.71 -1.23 16.68
N PHE A 95 22.27 -2.42 16.41
CA PHE A 95 22.06 -3.15 15.16
C PHE A 95 21.30 -4.45 15.40
N SER A 96 20.50 -4.88 14.43
CA SER A 96 19.92 -6.22 14.44
C SER A 96 19.63 -6.74 13.03
N ALA A 97 19.67 -8.06 12.87
CA ALA A 97 19.29 -8.72 11.63
C ALA A 97 17.78 -9.02 11.66
N VAL A 98 16.99 -8.29 10.87
CA VAL A 98 15.52 -8.36 10.86
C VAL A 98 15.02 -8.34 9.42
N ASP A 99 14.15 -9.29 9.09
CA ASP A 99 13.34 -9.22 7.87
C ASP A 99 12.26 -8.15 8.07
N ALA A 100 12.32 -7.08 7.27
CA ALA A 100 11.32 -6.02 7.30
C ALA A 100 9.89 -6.54 7.08
N MET A 101 9.73 -7.68 6.40
CA MET A 101 8.43 -8.28 6.16
C MET A 101 7.76 -8.86 7.42
N THR A 102 8.54 -9.13 8.47
CA THR A 102 8.10 -9.64 9.78
C THR A 102 8.37 -8.63 10.90
N ILE A 103 8.45 -7.34 10.57
CA ILE A 103 8.83 -6.28 11.50
C ILE A 103 7.88 -6.16 12.71
N TYR A 104 6.61 -6.54 12.55
CA TYR A 104 5.61 -6.55 13.62
C TYR A 104 5.95 -7.54 14.75
N ASP A 105 6.79 -8.55 14.51
CA ASP A 105 7.28 -9.46 15.55
C ASP A 105 8.43 -8.86 16.37
N THR A 106 9.01 -7.73 15.91
CA THR A 106 10.20 -7.11 16.49
C THR A 106 9.89 -5.83 17.27
N PHE A 107 8.92 -5.04 16.81
CA PHE A 107 8.58 -3.75 17.42
C PHE A 107 7.14 -3.71 17.90
N SER A 108 6.87 -2.90 18.91
CA SER A 108 5.54 -2.59 19.40
C SER A 108 5.43 -1.12 19.80
N LYS A 109 4.20 -0.68 20.10
CA LYS A 109 3.90 0.69 20.54
C LYS A 109 4.75 1.14 21.74
N GLU A 110 5.10 0.21 22.62
CA GLU A 110 5.91 0.47 23.81
C GLU A 110 7.36 0.86 23.48
N ASP A 111 7.86 0.53 22.28
CA ASP A 111 9.19 0.94 21.82
C ASP A 111 9.28 2.44 21.50
N GLY A 112 8.13 3.10 21.31
CA GLY A 112 8.07 4.55 21.22
C GLY A 112 8.89 5.15 20.07
N ILE A 113 8.88 4.52 18.90
CA ILE A 113 9.63 4.99 17.73
C ILE A 113 9.09 6.35 17.28
N GLU A 114 9.95 7.35 17.11
CA GLU A 114 9.57 8.71 16.68
C GLU A 114 9.83 8.96 15.20
N ARG A 115 10.81 8.25 14.62
CA ARG A 115 11.15 8.40 13.20
C ARG A 115 11.59 7.09 12.59
N ILE A 116 11.19 6.86 11.35
CA ILE A 116 11.65 5.76 10.52
C ILE A 116 12.38 6.34 9.31
N TYR A 117 13.60 5.86 9.04
CA TYR A 117 14.34 6.12 7.82
C TYR A 117 14.19 4.92 6.87
N ILE A 118 13.87 5.20 5.62
CA ILE A 118 13.86 4.22 4.52
C ILE A 118 14.66 4.83 3.38
N ASN A 119 15.88 4.35 3.17
CA ASN A 119 16.81 4.91 2.19
C ASN A 119 17.10 3.88 1.10
N PHE A 120 16.86 4.22 -0.17
CA PHE A 120 17.25 3.42 -1.34
C PHE A 120 16.77 1.96 -1.27
N CYS A 121 15.55 1.76 -0.77
CA CYS A 121 14.98 0.41 -0.66
C CYS A 121 14.70 -0.19 -2.04
N ASN A 122 14.68 -1.52 -2.11
CA ASN A 122 14.46 -2.23 -3.39
C ASN A 122 13.11 -1.80 -4.00
N PRO A 123 13.08 -1.30 -5.25
CA PRO A 123 11.87 -0.81 -5.86
C PRO A 123 10.94 -1.94 -6.33
N TRP A 124 11.45 -3.17 -6.48
CA TRP A 124 10.67 -4.34 -6.91
C TRP A 124 9.95 -4.19 -8.26
N ASP A 125 10.54 -3.44 -9.19
CA ASP A 125 9.92 -3.07 -10.47
C ASP A 125 9.90 -4.20 -11.50
N GLU A 126 10.63 -5.30 -11.27
CA GLU A 126 10.72 -6.41 -12.23
C GLU A 126 9.35 -7.06 -12.53
N LYS A 127 8.44 -7.09 -11.54
CA LYS A 127 7.09 -7.67 -11.69
C LYS A 127 6.11 -6.94 -10.77
N ALA A 128 4.97 -6.51 -11.30
CA ALA A 128 3.93 -5.80 -10.53
C ALA A 128 3.50 -6.53 -9.25
N LYS A 129 3.43 -7.86 -9.26
CA LYS A 129 3.10 -8.67 -8.08
C LYS A 129 4.10 -8.52 -6.93
N HIS A 130 5.33 -8.10 -7.21
CA HIS A 130 6.37 -7.86 -6.20
C HIS A 130 6.24 -6.48 -5.54
N HIS A 131 5.41 -5.55 -6.03
CA HIS A 131 5.21 -4.24 -5.41
C HIS A 131 4.74 -4.34 -3.94
N LYS A 132 4.07 -5.44 -3.57
CA LYS A 132 3.67 -5.75 -2.17
C LYS A 132 4.85 -5.95 -1.21
N ARG A 133 6.08 -6.04 -1.74
CA ARG A 133 7.36 -6.14 -1.00
C ARG A 133 8.09 -4.80 -0.87
N ARG A 134 7.60 -3.72 -1.51
CA ARG A 134 8.15 -2.38 -1.31
C ARG A 134 7.95 -1.99 0.16
N LEU A 135 8.99 -1.43 0.77
CA LEU A 135 8.93 -1.02 2.19
C LEU A 135 7.95 0.14 2.41
N THR A 136 7.61 0.88 1.36
CA THR A 136 6.60 1.94 1.39
C THR A 136 5.21 1.48 0.95
N HIS A 137 5.02 0.19 0.61
CA HIS A 137 3.70 -0.32 0.26
C HIS A 137 2.74 -0.25 1.46
N ASN A 138 1.45 -0.06 1.23
CA ASN A 138 0.43 0.12 2.28
C ASN A 138 0.52 -0.97 3.37
N ARG A 139 0.72 -2.22 2.96
CA ARG A 139 0.93 -3.36 3.89
C ARG A 139 2.03 -3.12 4.93
N GLN A 140 3.13 -2.49 4.53
CA GLN A 140 4.26 -2.20 5.40
C GLN A 140 4.00 -0.93 6.21
N LEU A 141 3.51 0.13 5.56
CA LEU A 141 3.20 1.39 6.23
C LEU A 141 2.18 1.23 7.37
N MET A 142 1.15 0.40 7.18
CA MET A 142 0.17 0.12 8.24
C MET A 142 0.82 -0.56 9.45
N GLN A 143 1.77 -1.48 9.24
CA GLN A 143 2.52 -2.09 10.35
C GLN A 143 3.38 -1.05 11.08
N TYR A 144 3.98 -0.11 10.34
CA TYR A 144 4.79 0.95 10.95
C TYR A 144 3.95 1.83 11.86
N ARG A 145 2.70 2.13 11.49
CA ARG A 145 1.78 2.91 12.34
C ARG A 145 1.53 2.28 13.71
N ASP A 146 1.56 0.95 13.81
CA ASP A 146 1.25 0.25 15.06
C ASP A 146 2.32 0.50 16.14
N PHE A 147 3.56 0.81 15.75
CA PHE A 147 4.67 1.06 16.67
C PHE A 147 5.28 2.47 16.57
N LEU A 148 4.94 3.24 15.55
CA LEU A 148 5.31 4.65 15.42
C LEU A 148 4.48 5.50 16.40
N LYS A 149 5.13 6.43 17.09
CA LYS A 149 4.44 7.37 17.99
C LYS A 149 3.50 8.28 17.20
N PRO A 150 2.35 8.68 17.76
CA PRO A 150 1.50 9.72 17.17
C PRO A 150 2.31 10.94 16.75
N GLY A 151 2.16 11.37 15.49
CA GLY A 151 2.94 12.47 14.92
C GLY A 151 4.38 12.12 14.51
N GLY A 152 4.80 10.86 14.64
CA GLY A 152 6.10 10.38 14.19
C GLY A 152 6.25 10.42 12.67
N GLU A 153 7.49 10.38 12.19
CA GLU A 153 7.81 10.68 10.79
C GLU A 153 8.44 9.49 10.07
N ILE A 154 8.18 9.38 8.76
CA ILE A 154 8.92 8.51 7.86
C ILE A 154 9.68 9.39 6.87
N TRP A 155 11.01 9.28 6.90
CA TRP A 155 11.91 9.98 5.99
C TRP A 155 12.31 8.98 4.91
N PHE A 156 11.90 9.27 3.67
CA PHE A 156 12.04 8.35 2.55
C PHE A 156 12.89 8.96 1.44
N LYS A 157 13.98 8.28 1.09
CA LYS A 157 14.86 8.63 -0.04
C LYS A 157 14.87 7.54 -1.10
N THR A 158 14.83 7.92 -2.37
CA THR A 158 15.05 7.00 -3.48
C THR A 158 15.51 7.73 -4.74
N ASP A 159 16.29 7.04 -5.56
CA ASP A 159 16.69 7.41 -6.92
C ASP A 159 15.68 6.92 -7.98
N ASN A 160 14.64 6.18 -7.58
CA ASN A 160 13.71 5.52 -8.49
C ASN A 160 12.37 6.27 -8.61
N ASP A 161 12.08 6.80 -9.80
CA ASP A 161 10.88 7.59 -10.08
C ASP A 161 9.56 6.82 -9.83
N ALA A 162 9.50 5.56 -10.24
CA ALA A 162 8.30 4.73 -10.14
C ALA A 162 7.98 4.39 -8.68
N LEU A 163 9.00 4.03 -7.90
CA LEU A 163 8.89 3.81 -6.47
C LEU A 163 8.52 5.11 -5.75
N PHE A 164 9.13 6.25 -6.11
CA PHE A 164 8.80 7.53 -5.48
C PHE A 164 7.35 7.93 -5.73
N THR A 165 6.92 7.83 -7.00
CA THR A 165 5.54 8.11 -7.42
C THR A 165 4.53 7.22 -6.69
N ALA A 166 4.81 5.92 -6.61
CA ALA A 166 3.95 4.98 -5.88
C ALA A 166 3.94 5.26 -4.37
N SER A 167 5.10 5.55 -3.78
CA SER A 167 5.26 5.86 -2.34
C SER A 167 4.44 7.07 -1.93
N LYS A 168 4.43 8.16 -2.73
CA LYS A 168 3.59 9.34 -2.46
C LYS A 168 2.12 8.99 -2.29
N ARG A 169 1.62 8.07 -3.13
CA ARG A 169 0.25 7.56 -3.04
C ARG A 169 0.07 6.68 -1.79
N TYR A 170 0.97 5.73 -1.56
CA TYR A 170 0.89 4.80 -0.43
C TYR A 170 0.91 5.52 0.93
N PHE A 171 1.76 6.54 1.11
CA PHE A 171 1.82 7.34 2.33
C PHE A 171 0.48 8.01 2.64
N ARG A 172 -0.10 8.70 1.64
CA ARG A 172 -1.41 9.36 1.80
C ARG A 172 -2.51 8.36 2.12
N GLU A 173 -2.54 7.22 1.43
CA GLU A 173 -3.52 6.14 1.65
C GLU A 173 -3.42 5.52 3.04
N CYS A 174 -2.26 5.61 3.69
CA CYS A 174 -2.01 5.12 5.04
C CYS A 174 -2.04 6.23 6.11
N GLY A 175 -2.66 7.39 5.82
CA GLY A 175 -2.81 8.47 6.79
C GLY A 175 -1.49 9.13 7.21
N PHE A 176 -0.57 9.29 6.26
CA PHE A 176 0.61 10.13 6.43
C PHE A 176 0.50 11.39 5.58
N ASP A 177 0.71 12.53 6.21
CA ASP A 177 0.82 13.83 5.55
C ASP A 177 2.23 14.02 5.04
N ILE A 178 2.38 14.31 3.75
CA ILE A 178 3.70 14.64 3.17
C ILE A 178 3.99 16.10 3.50
N THR A 179 4.84 16.33 4.50
CA THR A 179 5.18 17.68 5.02
C THR A 179 6.35 18.31 4.30
N TYR A 180 7.17 17.50 3.62
CA TYR A 180 8.27 17.95 2.77
C TYR A 180 8.42 17.00 1.59
N MET A 181 8.74 17.53 0.41
CA MET A 181 8.98 16.75 -0.79
C MET A 181 9.92 17.50 -1.75
N THR A 182 10.87 16.80 -2.34
CA THR A 182 11.69 17.29 -3.44
C THR A 182 12.01 16.13 -4.38
N ASP A 183 12.02 16.42 -5.68
CA ASP A 183 12.49 15.48 -6.70
C ASP A 183 14.01 15.61 -6.95
N ASP A 184 14.68 16.54 -6.26
CA ASP A 184 16.14 16.71 -6.26
C ASP A 184 16.64 17.16 -4.89
N LEU A 185 17.04 16.20 -4.05
CA LEU A 185 17.51 16.44 -2.70
C LEU A 185 18.74 17.34 -2.66
N HIS A 186 19.70 17.11 -3.56
CA HIS A 186 20.97 17.84 -3.58
C HIS A 186 20.78 19.30 -4.03
N ALA A 187 19.83 19.57 -4.92
CA ALA A 187 19.48 20.94 -5.32
C ALA A 187 18.54 21.65 -4.33
N SER A 188 17.83 20.92 -3.46
CA SER A 188 16.80 21.50 -2.58
C SER A 188 17.33 22.34 -1.42
N GLY A 189 18.61 22.19 -1.06
CA GLY A 189 19.19 22.84 0.13
C GLY A 189 18.74 22.21 1.46
N PHE A 190 18.02 21.10 1.45
CA PHE A 190 17.58 20.39 2.67
C PHE A 190 18.78 19.92 3.50
N GLN A 191 18.73 20.19 4.81
CA GLN A 191 19.74 19.76 5.79
C GLN A 191 19.07 19.32 7.11
N PRO A 192 19.68 18.37 7.85
CA PRO A 192 20.89 17.63 7.49
C PRO A 192 20.63 16.55 6.45
N ASN A 193 21.59 16.34 5.53
CA ASN A 193 21.56 15.22 4.58
C ASN A 193 22.73 14.24 4.83
N TYR A 194 22.44 13.11 5.47
CA TYR A 194 23.40 12.01 5.64
C TYR A 194 23.48 11.17 4.36
N VAL A 195 24.58 11.34 3.62
CA VAL A 195 24.81 10.71 2.31
C VAL A 195 25.30 9.27 2.49
N SER A 196 24.59 8.32 1.90
CA SER A 196 25.02 6.91 1.86
C SER A 196 26.02 6.66 0.71
N GLU A 197 26.71 5.51 0.71
CA GLU A 197 27.53 5.09 -0.45
C GLU A 197 26.69 4.99 -1.73
N HIS A 198 25.43 4.57 -1.61
CA HIS A 198 24.51 4.46 -2.73
C HIS A 198 24.17 5.86 -3.27
N GLU A 199 23.81 6.79 -2.38
CA GLU A 199 23.54 8.18 -2.75
C GLU A 199 24.74 8.80 -3.48
N ALA A 200 25.95 8.69 -2.93
CA ALA A 200 27.17 9.21 -3.55
C ALA A 200 27.43 8.62 -4.95
N LEU A 201 27.24 7.30 -5.11
CA LEU A 201 27.41 6.63 -6.39
C LEU A 201 26.42 7.13 -7.44
N TYR A 202 25.15 7.30 -7.07
CA TYR A 202 24.09 7.66 -8.02
C TYR A 202 24.14 9.14 -8.38
N THR A 203 24.44 10.01 -7.42
CA THR A 203 24.69 11.44 -7.67
C THR A 203 25.90 11.66 -8.58
N SER A 204 26.97 10.86 -8.43
CA SER A 204 28.13 10.92 -9.35
C SER A 204 27.80 10.55 -10.80
N ARG A 205 26.64 9.89 -11.03
CA ARG A 205 26.12 9.52 -12.35
C ARG A 205 25.07 10.51 -12.87
N GLY A 206 24.83 11.61 -12.17
CA GLY A 206 23.85 12.64 -12.54
C GLY A 206 22.40 12.24 -12.30
N MET A 207 22.13 11.19 -11.51
CA MET A 207 20.76 10.85 -11.12
C MET A 207 20.29 11.74 -9.98
N ARG A 208 19.03 12.15 -10.05
CA ARG A 208 18.38 12.94 -9.00
C ARG A 208 17.92 12.03 -7.87
N ILE A 209 18.02 12.52 -6.66
CA ILE A 209 17.57 11.80 -5.47
C ILE A 209 16.27 12.43 -5.00
N HIS A 210 15.20 11.66 -5.07
CA HIS A 210 13.91 12.04 -4.53
C HIS A 210 13.90 11.88 -3.02
N PHE A 211 13.26 12.82 -2.34
CA PHE A 211 13.14 12.79 -0.89
C PHE A 211 11.79 13.31 -0.44
N LEU A 212 11.19 12.65 0.54
CA LEU A 212 10.01 13.15 1.23
C LEU A 212 10.06 12.88 2.73
N ILE A 213 9.33 13.70 3.48
CA ILE A 213 9.00 13.48 4.89
C ILE A 213 7.50 13.26 4.98
N ALA A 214 7.11 12.12 5.51
CA ALA A 214 5.72 11.74 5.71
C ALA A 214 5.43 11.67 7.22
N LYS A 215 4.63 12.59 7.74
CA LYS A 215 4.26 12.66 9.16
C LYS A 215 3.00 11.85 9.41
N MET A 216 3.02 10.98 10.41
CA MET A 216 1.85 10.19 10.78
C MET A 216 0.77 11.12 11.35
N ALA A 217 -0.29 11.31 10.57
CA ALA A 217 -1.51 11.92 11.02
C ALA A 217 -2.41 10.83 11.64
N PRO A 218 -3.46 11.21 12.38
CA PRO A 218 -4.60 10.32 12.54
C PRO A 218 -4.95 9.71 11.18
N LEU A 219 -5.32 8.42 11.16
CA LEU A 219 -6.03 7.95 9.97
C LEU A 219 -7.19 8.93 9.77
N PRO A 220 -7.43 9.40 8.53
CA PRO A 220 -8.48 10.38 8.30
C PRO A 220 -9.73 9.93 9.06
N ASP A 221 -10.16 10.74 10.03
CA ASP A 221 -11.38 10.46 10.76
C ASP A 221 -12.47 10.34 9.71
N ALA A 222 -13.29 9.28 9.81
CA ALA A 222 -14.51 9.18 9.01
C ALA A 222 -15.48 10.36 9.26
N SER A 223 -15.16 11.25 10.22
CA SER A 223 -15.98 12.36 10.71
C SER A 223 -15.38 13.77 10.56
N SER A 224 -14.19 13.97 9.98
CA SER A 224 -13.60 15.33 9.81
C SER A 224 -13.32 15.77 8.37
N ASN A 225 -14.11 15.25 7.42
CA ASN A 225 -14.39 15.94 6.17
C ASN A 225 -15.78 16.58 6.26
N THR A 226 -15.92 17.69 6.98
CA THR A 226 -17.03 18.62 6.73
C THR A 226 -16.74 19.36 5.42
N ASN A 227 -16.96 18.67 4.30
CA ASN A 227 -17.30 19.35 3.06
C ASN A 227 -18.76 19.76 3.18
N GLU A 228 -18.99 21.04 3.40
CA GLU A 228 -20.27 21.71 3.19
C GLU A 228 -20.69 21.59 1.71
N TYR A 229 -21.21 20.46 1.23
CA TYR A 229 -22.01 20.42 0.01
C TYR A 229 -22.96 19.21 0.00
N GLY A 230 -24.24 19.48 0.28
CA GLY A 230 -25.39 18.90 -0.41
C GLY A 230 -25.84 17.47 -0.08
N GLY A 231 -26.94 17.38 0.68
CA GLY A 231 -27.84 16.20 0.70
C GLY A 231 -27.97 15.53 2.06
N ASN A 232 -28.76 16.12 2.95
CA ASN A 232 -29.14 15.48 4.21
C ASN A 232 -30.27 14.48 3.93
N THR A 233 -29.91 13.23 3.62
CA THR A 233 -30.86 12.10 3.67
C THR A 233 -30.71 11.45 5.03
N ASP A 234 -31.79 11.41 5.78
CA ASP A 234 -31.86 10.83 7.13
C ASP A 234 -31.48 9.33 7.07
N MET A 235 -30.22 9.00 7.36
CA MET A 235 -29.63 7.66 7.21
C MET A 235 -29.68 6.81 8.48
N SER A 236 -30.55 7.14 9.44
CA SER A 236 -30.73 6.36 10.66
C SER A 236 -31.22 4.93 10.42
N ASN A 237 -31.43 4.52 9.16
CA ASN A 237 -31.87 3.17 8.82
C ASN A 237 -31.23 2.51 7.57
N PHE A 238 -29.98 2.82 7.21
CA PHE A 238 -29.33 2.21 6.04
C PHE A 238 -29.35 0.67 6.06
N PHE A 239 -28.97 0.07 7.20
CA PHE A 239 -28.86 -1.38 7.32
C PHE A 239 -30.21 -2.11 7.32
N GLU A 240 -31.27 -1.58 7.95
CA GLU A 240 -32.57 -2.26 7.87
C GLU A 240 -33.19 -2.10 6.48
N THR A 241 -33.08 -0.92 5.87
CA THR A 241 -33.58 -0.64 4.51
C THR A 241 -32.95 -1.59 3.49
N ASN A 242 -31.66 -1.87 3.64
CA ASN A 242 -30.90 -2.68 2.69
C ASN A 242 -30.63 -4.12 3.16
N LYS A 243 -31.25 -4.57 4.26
CA LYS A 243 -30.92 -5.83 4.94
C LYS A 243 -30.89 -7.03 3.99
N GLU A 244 -31.98 -7.26 3.26
CA GLU A 244 -32.10 -8.41 2.35
C GLU A 244 -31.05 -8.35 1.23
N CYS A 245 -30.80 -7.16 0.68
CA CYS A 245 -29.81 -6.97 -0.37
C CYS A 245 -28.37 -7.19 0.15
N LEU A 246 -28.06 -6.72 1.35
CA LEU A 246 -26.76 -6.91 2.00
C LEU A 246 -26.51 -8.36 2.40
N ASP A 247 -27.56 -9.09 2.82
CA ASP A 247 -27.48 -10.53 3.09
C ASP A 247 -27.19 -11.31 1.80
N HIS A 248 -27.87 -10.98 0.70
CA HIS A 248 -27.58 -11.56 -0.62
C HIS A 248 -26.19 -11.20 -1.14
N PHE A 249 -25.78 -9.94 -1.00
CA PHE A 249 -24.45 -9.48 -1.36
C PHE A 249 -23.36 -10.24 -0.60
N THR A 250 -23.57 -10.44 0.70
CA THR A 250 -22.68 -11.23 1.56
C THR A 250 -22.59 -12.67 1.08
N ARG A 251 -23.74 -13.31 0.82
CA ARG A 251 -23.80 -14.70 0.36
C ARG A 251 -23.06 -14.88 -0.97
N VAL A 252 -23.41 -14.10 -1.99
CA VAL A 252 -22.78 -14.18 -3.33
C VAL A 252 -21.27 -13.94 -3.24
N SER A 253 -20.85 -12.94 -2.46
CA SER A 253 -19.43 -12.63 -2.28
C SER A 253 -18.68 -13.77 -1.60
N CYS A 254 -19.24 -14.36 -0.55
CA CYS A 254 -18.61 -15.48 0.14
C CYS A 254 -18.58 -16.74 -0.72
N ASP A 255 -19.64 -17.04 -1.48
CA ASP A 255 -19.73 -18.21 -2.36
C ASP A 255 -18.68 -18.13 -3.48
N VAL A 256 -18.57 -16.98 -4.16
CA VAL A 256 -17.51 -16.73 -5.15
C VAL A 256 -16.13 -16.74 -4.49
N GLY A 257 -16.01 -16.10 -3.32
CA GLY A 257 -14.79 -15.98 -2.54
C GLY A 257 -14.21 -17.29 -2.01
N ALA A 258 -15.05 -18.31 -1.82
CA ALA A 258 -14.65 -19.63 -1.37
C ALA A 258 -14.01 -20.48 -2.49
N ARG A 259 -14.22 -20.11 -3.76
CA ARG A 259 -13.74 -20.83 -4.94
C ARG A 259 -12.37 -20.33 -5.38
N ALA A 260 -11.31 -21.06 -5.01
CA ALA A 260 -9.93 -20.71 -5.36
C ALA A 260 -9.63 -20.71 -6.88
N ASP A 261 -10.49 -21.36 -7.66
CA ASP A 261 -10.46 -21.34 -9.12
C ASP A 261 -11.16 -20.11 -9.72
N TYR A 262 -11.98 -19.39 -8.95
CA TYR A 262 -12.66 -18.16 -9.38
C TYR A 262 -11.87 -16.92 -8.93
N VAL A 263 -11.33 -16.94 -7.71
CA VAL A 263 -10.57 -15.83 -7.14
C VAL A 263 -9.46 -16.33 -6.22
N GLN A 264 -8.32 -15.63 -6.28
CA GLN A 264 -7.15 -15.92 -5.45
C GLN A 264 -6.73 -14.68 -4.67
N GLY A 265 -6.59 -14.83 -3.35
CA GLY A 265 -6.27 -13.70 -2.46
C GLY A 265 -7.33 -12.59 -2.54
N GLY A 266 -6.91 -11.35 -2.75
CA GLY A 266 -7.80 -10.20 -2.91
C GLY A 266 -8.25 -9.91 -4.35
N GLY A 267 -8.03 -10.84 -5.29
CA GLY A 267 -8.49 -10.71 -6.68
C GLY A 267 -10.01 -10.80 -6.81
N GLY A 268 -10.54 -10.30 -7.93
CA GLY A 268 -11.98 -10.19 -8.18
C GLY A 268 -12.69 -9.18 -7.29
N ASN A 269 -13.97 -9.00 -7.55
CA ASN A 269 -14.80 -7.98 -6.97
C ASN A 269 -16.29 -8.32 -7.05
N THR A 270 -17.08 -7.80 -6.13
CA THR A 270 -18.53 -7.97 -6.13
C THR A 270 -19.19 -6.65 -5.78
N SER A 271 -20.39 -6.43 -6.29
CA SER A 271 -21.24 -5.31 -5.89
C SER A 271 -22.71 -5.68 -5.87
N ALA A 272 -23.49 -4.95 -5.07
CA ALA A 272 -24.94 -4.99 -5.07
C ALA A 272 -25.53 -3.59 -5.12
N LYS A 273 -26.55 -3.37 -5.96
CA LYS A 273 -27.29 -2.10 -6.04
C LYS A 273 -28.34 -2.13 -4.95
N LEU A 274 -28.34 -1.06 -4.17
CA LEU A 274 -29.10 -0.83 -2.95
C LEU A 274 -30.25 0.14 -3.24
N ALA A 275 -31.07 0.40 -2.22
CA ALA A 275 -32.06 1.48 -2.28
C ALA A 275 -31.41 2.86 -2.54
N ASP A 276 -32.22 3.82 -2.97
CA ASP A 276 -31.83 5.24 -3.12
C ASP A 276 -30.64 5.49 -4.06
N GLY A 277 -30.52 4.69 -5.12
CA GLY A 277 -29.45 4.85 -6.11
C GLY A 277 -28.06 4.51 -5.58
N MET A 278 -27.97 3.79 -4.47
CA MET A 278 -26.71 3.40 -3.84
C MET A 278 -26.21 2.03 -4.31
N MET A 279 -24.93 1.76 -4.15
CA MET A 279 -24.31 0.48 -4.46
C MET A 279 -23.25 0.15 -3.41
N ALA A 280 -23.32 -1.04 -2.82
CA ALA A 280 -22.22 -1.63 -2.07
C ALA A 280 -21.25 -2.30 -3.03
N ILE A 281 -19.95 -2.10 -2.86
CA ILE A 281 -18.90 -2.74 -3.66
C ILE A 281 -17.73 -3.14 -2.77
N LYS A 282 -17.14 -4.34 -2.99
CA LYS A 282 -15.99 -4.79 -2.20
C LYS A 282 -14.89 -3.73 -2.19
N ALA A 283 -14.42 -3.41 -0.99
CA ALA A 283 -13.36 -2.44 -0.82
C ALA A 283 -12.00 -2.97 -1.29
N SER A 284 -11.13 -2.05 -1.68
CA SER A 284 -9.74 -2.39 -2.00
C SER A 284 -9.02 -2.93 -0.76
N GLY A 285 -8.27 -4.03 -0.91
CA GLY A 285 -7.51 -4.64 0.19
C GLY A 285 -8.22 -5.78 0.94
N TYR A 286 -9.50 -6.03 0.66
CA TYR A 286 -10.28 -7.12 1.25
C TYR A 286 -10.48 -8.28 0.26
N CYS A 287 -10.66 -9.49 0.79
CA CYS A 287 -11.08 -10.67 0.03
C CYS A 287 -12.61 -10.72 -0.05
N LEU A 288 -13.17 -11.36 -1.08
CA LEU A 288 -14.64 -11.48 -1.22
C LEU A 288 -15.28 -12.20 -0.02
N LYS A 289 -14.58 -13.18 0.56
CA LYS A 289 -15.02 -13.91 1.77
C LYS A 289 -15.09 -13.07 3.05
N ASP A 290 -14.49 -11.88 3.04
CA ASP A 290 -14.47 -10.99 4.20
C ASP A 290 -15.74 -10.12 4.26
N ILE A 291 -16.53 -10.06 3.19
CA ILE A 291 -17.76 -9.27 3.13
C ILE A 291 -18.78 -9.78 4.14
N ARG A 292 -19.31 -8.85 4.92
CA ARG A 292 -20.47 -9.03 5.81
C ARG A 292 -21.41 -7.83 5.60
N PRO A 293 -22.64 -7.86 6.13
CA PRO A 293 -23.55 -6.72 6.01
C PRO A 293 -22.95 -5.40 6.52
N ASP A 294 -21.99 -5.43 7.44
CA ASP A 294 -21.39 -4.28 8.10
C ASP A 294 -19.87 -4.10 7.85
N THR A 295 -19.24 -4.86 6.94
CA THR A 295 -17.80 -4.72 6.71
C THR A 295 -17.29 -5.15 5.33
N ALA A 296 -16.09 -4.68 4.99
CA ALA A 296 -15.30 -5.00 3.79
C ALA A 296 -15.84 -4.49 2.44
N TYR A 297 -16.74 -3.50 2.44
CA TYR A 297 -17.23 -2.84 1.24
C TYR A 297 -17.33 -1.31 1.43
N ALA A 298 -17.33 -0.59 0.31
CA ALA A 298 -17.63 0.84 0.24
C ALA A 298 -19.02 1.05 -0.39
N VAL A 299 -19.65 2.19 -0.08
CA VAL A 299 -20.94 2.57 -0.67
C VAL A 299 -20.76 3.75 -1.60
N LEU A 300 -21.38 3.69 -2.78
CA LEU A 300 -21.36 4.78 -3.76
C LEU A 300 -22.75 5.06 -4.28
N ASN A 301 -23.02 6.32 -4.66
CA ASN A 301 -24.13 6.64 -5.55
C ASN A 301 -23.78 6.15 -6.95
N TYR A 302 -24.33 5.00 -7.34
CA TYR A 302 -24.01 4.38 -8.62
C TYR A 302 -24.77 5.03 -9.78
N GLU A 303 -25.91 5.67 -9.53
CA GLU A 303 -26.70 6.33 -10.57
C GLU A 303 -25.94 7.52 -11.16
N ASN A 304 -25.32 8.32 -10.31
CA ASN A 304 -24.43 9.41 -10.75
C ASN A 304 -23.22 8.88 -11.51
N LEU A 305 -22.59 7.81 -11.00
CA LEU A 305 -21.42 7.21 -11.63
C LEU A 305 -21.79 6.61 -13.00
N ARG A 306 -22.94 5.94 -13.09
CA ARG A 306 -23.53 5.42 -14.33
C ARG A 306 -23.82 6.55 -15.31
N ALA A 307 -24.44 7.64 -14.85
CA ALA A 307 -24.73 8.81 -15.67
C ALA A 307 -23.46 9.44 -16.25
N PHE A 308 -22.39 9.54 -15.45
CA PHE A 308 -21.08 9.99 -15.91
C PHE A 308 -20.55 9.11 -17.06
N TYR A 309 -20.49 7.78 -16.87
CA TYR A 309 -19.96 6.89 -17.91
C TYR A 309 -20.86 6.77 -19.14
N ASN A 310 -22.18 6.91 -18.99
CA ASN A 310 -23.11 6.90 -20.13
C ASN A 310 -23.17 8.23 -20.88
N GLY A 311 -22.82 9.34 -20.22
CA GLY A 311 -22.90 10.69 -20.77
C GLY A 311 -21.58 11.29 -21.24
N SER A 312 -20.48 10.53 -21.21
CA SER A 312 -19.15 10.99 -21.62
C SER A 312 -18.43 9.95 -22.47
N GLU A 313 -17.38 10.37 -23.17
CA GLU A 313 -16.48 9.51 -23.94
C GLU A 313 -15.03 9.63 -23.44
N PRO A 314 -14.17 8.61 -23.62
CA PRO A 314 -12.77 8.69 -23.24
C PRO A 314 -12.03 9.90 -23.84
N ALA A 315 -12.43 10.35 -25.03
CA ALA A 315 -11.82 11.49 -25.72
C ALA A 315 -12.12 12.85 -25.04
N ASP A 316 -13.10 12.91 -24.13
CA ASP A 316 -13.47 14.13 -23.41
C ASP A 316 -12.47 14.47 -22.30
N PHE A 317 -11.54 13.57 -21.98
CA PHE A 317 -10.63 13.69 -20.84
C PHE A 317 -9.16 13.63 -21.26
N GLU A 318 -8.36 14.55 -20.72
CA GLU A 318 -6.90 14.52 -20.85
C GLU A 318 -6.29 13.29 -20.14
N ASP A 319 -6.83 12.96 -18.97
CA ASP A 319 -6.50 11.75 -18.20
C ASP A 319 -7.80 11.03 -17.78
N VAL A 320 -8.17 10.03 -18.58
CA VAL A 320 -9.38 9.22 -18.42
C VAL A 320 -9.41 8.49 -17.07
N GLU A 321 -8.26 7.98 -16.62
CA GLU A 321 -8.18 7.21 -15.37
C GLU A 321 -8.33 8.12 -14.15
N LYS A 322 -7.72 9.31 -14.21
CA LYS A 322 -7.92 10.31 -13.17
C LYS A 322 -9.37 10.76 -13.10
N ALA A 323 -10.00 11.06 -14.23
CA ALA A 323 -11.40 11.49 -14.29
C ALA A 323 -12.35 10.46 -13.67
N GLY A 324 -12.23 9.18 -14.07
CA GLY A 324 -13.06 8.12 -13.49
C GLY A 324 -12.77 7.87 -12.00
N SER A 325 -11.51 7.97 -11.57
CA SER A 325 -11.17 7.86 -10.14
C SER A 325 -11.71 9.03 -9.31
N GLU A 326 -11.74 10.24 -9.85
CA GLU A 326 -12.29 11.42 -9.17
C GLU A 326 -13.81 11.31 -9.06
N GLU A 327 -14.49 10.86 -10.12
CA GLU A 327 -15.94 10.68 -10.09
C GLU A 327 -16.37 9.58 -9.11
N ALA A 328 -15.63 8.46 -9.04
CA ALA A 328 -15.90 7.41 -8.05
C ALA A 328 -15.72 7.92 -6.60
N LYS A 329 -14.70 8.75 -6.35
CA LYS A 329 -14.49 9.38 -5.04
C LYS A 329 -15.61 10.35 -4.69
N LYS A 330 -15.98 11.21 -5.63
CA LYS A 330 -17.05 12.21 -5.49
C LYS A 330 -18.39 11.56 -5.14
N ASN A 331 -18.65 10.36 -5.65
CA ASN A 331 -19.89 9.63 -5.41
C ASN A 331 -19.81 8.62 -4.25
N THR A 332 -18.69 8.52 -3.54
CA THR A 332 -18.57 7.65 -2.36
C THR A 332 -19.38 8.23 -1.19
N GLN A 333 -20.20 7.39 -0.55
CA GLN A 333 -21.04 7.76 0.57
C GLN A 333 -20.51 7.13 1.85
N GLN A 334 -20.43 7.94 2.90
CA GLN A 334 -20.07 7.46 4.23
C GLN A 334 -21.33 7.02 4.96
N ILE A 335 -21.41 5.74 5.31
CA ILE A 335 -22.52 5.17 6.08
C ILE A 335 -22.12 5.03 7.54
N GLU A 336 -22.98 5.46 8.45
CA GLU A 336 -22.79 5.23 9.88
C GLU A 336 -22.75 3.72 10.17
N GLY A 337 -21.73 3.27 10.92
CA GLY A 337 -21.51 1.84 11.19
C GLY A 337 -20.71 1.08 10.12
N LEU A 338 -20.39 1.70 8.98
CA LEU A 338 -19.39 1.19 8.04
C LEU A 338 -18.07 1.94 8.16
N ALA A 339 -16.96 1.21 8.06
CA ALA A 339 -15.65 1.83 7.93
C ALA A 339 -15.58 2.67 6.65
N ALA A 340 -14.90 3.83 6.71
CA ALA A 340 -14.62 4.67 5.55
C ALA A 340 -13.59 3.96 4.65
N LEU A 341 -14.07 3.09 3.77
CA LEU A 341 -13.25 2.29 2.88
C LEU A 341 -13.18 2.90 1.49
N ARG A 342 -12.01 2.80 0.85
CA ARG A 342 -11.85 3.27 -0.52
C ARG A 342 -12.62 2.36 -1.49
N PRO A 343 -13.42 2.92 -2.42
CA PRO A 343 -14.08 2.13 -3.44
C PRO A 343 -13.08 1.44 -4.37
N SER A 344 -13.51 0.33 -4.97
CA SER A 344 -12.70 -0.40 -5.95
C SER A 344 -12.41 0.48 -7.19
N VAL A 345 -11.25 0.29 -7.83
CA VAL A 345 -10.94 0.89 -9.14
C VAL A 345 -11.93 0.45 -10.22
N GLU A 346 -12.61 -0.65 -9.99
CA GLU A 346 -13.61 -1.26 -10.87
C GLU A 346 -15.03 -0.73 -10.63
N ALA A 347 -15.22 0.20 -9.68
CA ALA A 347 -16.53 0.73 -9.34
C ALA A 347 -17.29 1.31 -10.54
N GLY A 348 -16.56 1.82 -11.54
CA GLY A 348 -17.13 2.32 -12.79
C GLY A 348 -17.96 1.26 -13.51
N PHE A 349 -17.36 0.16 -13.95
CA PHE A 349 -18.12 -0.85 -14.69
C PHE A 349 -19.14 -1.58 -13.80
N HIS A 350 -18.87 -1.70 -12.49
CA HIS A 350 -19.88 -2.21 -11.57
C HIS A 350 -21.13 -1.32 -11.56
N SER A 351 -21.01 0.01 -11.72
CA SER A 351 -22.18 0.92 -11.71
C SER A 351 -23.07 0.81 -12.95
N ILE A 352 -22.51 0.47 -14.12
CA ILE A 352 -23.25 0.37 -15.38
C ILE A 352 -23.91 -1.00 -15.58
N LEU A 353 -23.46 -2.03 -14.85
CA LEU A 353 -24.02 -3.37 -14.86
C LEU A 353 -25.24 -3.51 -13.94
N ASP A 354 -25.88 -4.69 -14.00
CA ASP A 354 -27.07 -5.08 -13.25
C ASP A 354 -26.94 -5.07 -11.72
N THR A 355 -28.06 -5.34 -11.04
CA THR A 355 -28.22 -5.29 -9.57
C THR A 355 -27.15 -6.04 -8.79
N TYR A 356 -26.74 -7.24 -9.23
CA TYR A 356 -25.66 -7.99 -8.60
C TYR A 356 -24.58 -8.26 -9.62
N VAL A 357 -23.33 -7.93 -9.28
CA VAL A 357 -22.18 -8.13 -10.17
C VAL A 357 -21.16 -8.96 -9.44
N ALA A 358 -20.72 -10.03 -10.09
CA ALA A 358 -19.57 -10.83 -9.67
C ALA A 358 -18.49 -10.74 -10.76
N HIS A 359 -17.41 -10.05 -10.45
CA HIS A 359 -16.20 -10.02 -11.24
C HIS A 359 -15.21 -11.02 -10.65
N SER A 360 -14.97 -12.12 -11.35
CA SER A 360 -13.99 -13.12 -10.95
C SER A 360 -12.69 -12.99 -11.74
N HIS A 361 -11.60 -13.49 -11.18
CA HIS A 361 -10.33 -13.66 -11.89
C HIS A 361 -10.12 -15.16 -12.15
N SER A 362 -11.09 -15.79 -12.81
CA SER A 362 -11.12 -17.24 -13.00
C SER A 362 -9.82 -17.76 -13.59
N VAL A 363 -9.25 -18.79 -12.96
CA VAL A 363 -8.03 -19.45 -13.43
C VAL A 363 -8.22 -19.97 -14.86
N TYR A 364 -9.39 -20.52 -15.15
CA TYR A 364 -9.72 -21.02 -16.49
C TYR A 364 -9.86 -19.89 -17.50
N ALA A 365 -10.54 -18.80 -17.14
CA ALA A 365 -10.65 -17.64 -18.02
C ALA A 365 -9.28 -17.01 -18.31
N ASN A 366 -8.41 -16.92 -17.30
CA ASN A 366 -7.04 -16.42 -17.45
C ASN A 366 -6.16 -17.35 -18.31
N LEU A 367 -6.29 -18.68 -18.14
CA LEU A 367 -5.60 -19.65 -19.00
C LEU A 367 -6.06 -19.53 -20.45
N CYS A 368 -7.36 -19.47 -20.66
CA CYS A 368 -7.93 -19.23 -21.99
C CYS A 368 -7.41 -17.89 -22.55
N ALA A 369 -7.33 -16.83 -21.75
CA ALA A 369 -6.83 -15.52 -22.20
C ALA A 369 -5.35 -15.52 -22.64
N CYS A 370 -4.60 -16.58 -22.33
CA CYS A 370 -3.20 -16.74 -22.69
C CYS A 370 -2.96 -17.65 -23.92
N CYS A 371 -4.02 -18.10 -24.61
CA CYS A 371 -3.91 -18.97 -25.80
C CYS A 371 -4.49 -18.32 -27.07
N GLU A 372 -4.00 -18.72 -28.25
CA GLU A 372 -4.46 -18.18 -29.53
C GLU A 372 -5.90 -18.61 -29.85
N GLU A 373 -6.31 -19.77 -29.35
CA GLU A 373 -7.63 -20.38 -29.53
C GLU A 373 -8.70 -19.85 -28.56
N LEU A 374 -8.36 -18.84 -27.76
CA LEU A 374 -9.20 -18.25 -26.72
C LEU A 374 -10.65 -18.03 -27.15
N LYS A 375 -10.85 -17.34 -28.29
CA LYS A 375 -12.17 -16.95 -28.77
C LYS A 375 -13.02 -18.16 -29.13
N ASP A 376 -12.41 -19.19 -29.71
CA ASP A 376 -13.10 -20.44 -30.06
C ASP A 376 -13.46 -21.26 -28.81
N ILE A 377 -12.56 -21.31 -27.82
CA ILE A 377 -12.82 -22.00 -26.54
C ILE A 377 -13.95 -21.30 -25.79
N ALA A 378 -13.90 -19.97 -25.68
CA ALA A 378 -14.92 -19.18 -25.00
C ALA A 378 -16.29 -19.30 -25.70
N ALA A 379 -16.32 -19.18 -27.04
CA ALA A 379 -17.55 -19.32 -27.81
C ALA A 379 -18.18 -20.71 -27.63
N LYS A 380 -17.38 -21.77 -27.60
CA LYS A 380 -17.88 -23.14 -27.32
C LYS A 380 -18.39 -23.29 -25.89
N ALA A 381 -17.69 -22.71 -24.90
CA ALA A 381 -18.09 -22.78 -23.50
C ALA A 381 -19.40 -22.03 -23.22
N LEU A 382 -19.71 -21.00 -24.02
CA LEU A 382 -20.86 -20.12 -23.85
C LEU A 382 -21.93 -20.32 -24.94
N ALA A 383 -21.81 -21.34 -25.79
CA ALA A 383 -22.66 -21.52 -26.98
C ALA A 383 -24.15 -21.68 -26.64
N ASP A 384 -24.44 -22.35 -25.51
CA ASP A 384 -25.79 -22.65 -25.04
C ASP A 384 -26.16 -21.85 -23.77
N ALA A 385 -25.45 -20.75 -23.51
CA ALA A 385 -25.75 -19.88 -22.38
C ALA A 385 -27.17 -19.29 -22.53
N ASP A 386 -27.95 -19.32 -21.45
CA ASP A 386 -29.24 -18.65 -21.33
C ASP A 386 -29.11 -17.15 -20.97
N TYR A 387 -27.89 -16.62 -21.07
CA TYR A 387 -27.51 -15.24 -20.81
C TYR A 387 -26.68 -14.65 -21.95
N THR A 388 -26.73 -13.33 -22.08
CA THR A 388 -25.91 -12.59 -23.04
C THR A 388 -24.47 -12.50 -22.56
N TRP A 389 -23.53 -12.51 -23.51
CA TRP A 389 -22.11 -12.37 -23.22
C TRP A 389 -21.41 -11.57 -24.30
N GLY A 390 -20.36 -10.87 -23.89
CA GLY A 390 -19.54 -10.01 -24.74
C GLY A 390 -18.05 -10.21 -24.52
N TRP A 391 -17.27 -9.64 -25.42
CA TRP A 391 -15.82 -9.66 -25.41
C TRP A 391 -15.27 -8.24 -25.33
N VAL A 392 -14.42 -7.99 -24.34
CA VAL A 392 -13.67 -6.74 -24.22
C VAL A 392 -12.20 -7.08 -24.45
N GLU A 393 -11.58 -6.40 -25.42
CA GLU A 393 -10.14 -6.51 -25.66
C GLU A 393 -9.35 -5.97 -24.46
N TYR A 394 -8.13 -6.47 -24.27
CA TYR A 394 -7.32 -6.11 -23.11
C TYR A 394 -7.10 -4.59 -23.04
N THR A 395 -7.44 -4.01 -21.89
CA THR A 395 -7.23 -2.60 -21.56
C THR A 395 -6.91 -2.45 -20.08
N ASP A 396 -6.32 -1.31 -19.71
CA ASP A 396 -6.03 -1.00 -18.32
C ASP A 396 -7.31 -1.01 -17.45
N PRO A 397 -7.23 -1.56 -16.23
CA PRO A 397 -8.36 -1.56 -15.30
C PRO A 397 -8.67 -0.14 -14.83
N GLY A 398 -9.96 0.17 -14.67
CA GLY A 398 -10.42 1.49 -14.26
C GLY A 398 -11.40 2.09 -15.25
N ALA A 399 -11.21 3.35 -15.59
CA ALA A 399 -12.13 4.12 -16.41
C ALA A 399 -12.14 3.62 -17.87
N ARG A 400 -10.98 3.32 -18.47
CA ARG A 400 -10.90 2.78 -19.84
C ARG A 400 -11.59 1.44 -19.97
N LEU A 401 -11.40 0.54 -19.02
CA LEU A 401 -12.13 -0.72 -18.95
C LEU A 401 -13.64 -0.48 -18.82
N THR A 402 -14.05 0.51 -18.01
CA THR A 402 -15.47 0.85 -17.86
C THR A 402 -16.11 1.28 -19.18
N PHE A 403 -15.46 2.17 -19.94
CA PHE A 403 -15.94 2.58 -21.26
C PHE A 403 -15.99 1.40 -22.24
N SER A 404 -14.98 0.54 -22.22
CA SER A 404 -14.93 -0.63 -23.10
C SER A 404 -16.05 -1.63 -22.80
N ILE A 405 -16.33 -1.87 -21.51
CA ILE A 405 -17.47 -2.70 -21.08
C ILE A 405 -18.78 -2.04 -21.48
N ARG A 406 -18.96 -0.73 -21.25
CA ARG A 406 -20.18 0.01 -21.64
C ARG A 406 -20.48 -0.16 -23.13
N ASP A 407 -19.48 -0.03 -23.97
CA ASP A 407 -19.67 -0.11 -25.42
C ASP A 407 -19.95 -1.54 -25.88
N GLU A 408 -19.36 -2.52 -25.21
CA GLU A 408 -19.67 -3.92 -25.46
C GLU A 408 -21.07 -4.30 -24.95
N LEU A 409 -21.53 -3.76 -23.82
CA LEU A 409 -22.90 -3.94 -23.34
C LEU A 409 -23.92 -3.45 -24.37
N LYS A 410 -23.72 -2.26 -24.95
CA LYS A 410 -24.58 -1.74 -26.05
C LYS A 410 -24.65 -2.68 -27.26
N ARG A 411 -23.62 -3.53 -27.47
CA ARG A 411 -23.58 -4.51 -28.55
C ARG A 411 -24.37 -5.78 -28.23
N VAL A 412 -24.31 -6.25 -26.97
CA VAL A 412 -24.81 -7.57 -26.55
C VAL A 412 -26.18 -7.52 -25.86
N GLU A 413 -26.50 -6.41 -25.22
CA GLU A 413 -27.83 -6.13 -24.66
C GLU A 413 -28.67 -5.48 -25.76
N LYS A 414 -29.43 -6.29 -26.48
CA LYS A 414 -30.44 -5.86 -27.46
C LYS A 414 -31.84 -6.16 -26.98
#